data_AF-A0A969TXN2-F1
#
_entry.id   AF-A0A969TXN2-F1
#
_cell.length_a   1.000
_cell.length_b   1.000
_cell.length_c   1.000
_cell.angle_alpha   90.00
_cell.angle_beta   90.00
_cell.angle_gamma   90.00
#
_symmetry.space_group_name_H-M   'P 1'
#
loop_
_entity.id
_entity.type
_entity.pdbx_description
1 polymer ?
#
loop_
_entity_poly.entity_id
_entity_poly.type
_entity_poly.pdbx_seq_one_letter_code
_entity_poly.pdbx_strand_id
1 'polypeptide(L)'
;MMTKQMLHFFIRTAAMLLIVTGGTAMIVQLASLALGSEVLISSWTSLAVFSAAVVLWVIPVQIIDWLKLIRVQRRIRRIMFPYAVSAVQLGFFAGYLATVSSSLTGITFSTLGLAVVITAIAAGARLLYAGIVKQVRHLKQPRVRITAEQS
;
A
#
# COMPACT_ATOMS: atom_id res chain seq x y z
N MET A 1 -25.00 23.45 -5.67
CA MET A 1 -23.55 23.48 -6.01
C MET A 1 -22.75 22.39 -5.27
N MET A 2 -23.10 22.08 -4.01
CA MET A 2 -22.46 21.05 -3.16
C MET A 2 -22.56 19.60 -3.69
N THR A 3 -23.66 19.26 -4.39
CA THR A 3 -23.89 17.91 -4.93
C THR A 3 -22.92 17.51 -6.05
N LYS A 4 -22.53 18.44 -6.93
CA LYS A 4 -21.55 18.17 -8.00
C LYS A 4 -20.15 17.90 -7.44
N GLN A 5 -19.75 18.63 -6.40
CA GLN A 5 -18.45 18.41 -5.73
C GLN A 5 -18.41 17.07 -5.00
N MET A 6 -19.48 16.70 -4.29
CA MET A 6 -19.59 15.40 -3.66
C MET A 6 -19.52 14.27 -4.69
N LEU A 7 -20.26 14.37 -5.81
CA LEU A 7 -20.23 13.38 -6.87
C LEU A 7 -18.83 13.20 -7.48
N HIS A 8 -18.13 14.30 -7.77
CA HIS A 8 -16.75 14.25 -8.28
C HIS A 8 -15.78 13.59 -7.30
N PHE A 9 -15.96 13.84 -5.99
CA PHE A 9 -15.17 13.18 -4.95
C PHE A 9 -15.41 11.67 -4.94
N PHE A 10 -16.66 11.23 -4.92
CA PHE A 10 -17.00 9.80 -4.93
C PHE A 10 -16.49 9.10 -6.18
N ILE A 11 -16.66 9.69 -7.37
CA ILE A 11 -16.17 9.11 -8.63
C ILE A 11 -14.64 8.97 -8.59
N ARG A 12 -13.91 9.99 -8.12
CA ARG A 12 -12.44 9.93 -8.03
C ARG A 12 -11.98 8.85 -7.06
N THR A 13 -12.63 8.75 -5.89
CA THR A 13 -12.29 7.72 -4.90
C THR A 13 -12.59 6.33 -5.44
N ALA A 14 -13.75 6.12 -6.08
CA ALA A 14 -14.10 4.85 -6.71
C ALA A 14 -13.11 4.46 -7.82
N ALA A 15 -12.73 5.42 -8.68
CA ALA A 15 -11.73 5.19 -9.72
C ALA A 15 -10.37 4.82 -9.14
N MET A 16 -9.92 5.49 -8.08
CA MET A 16 -8.67 5.14 -7.39
C MET A 16 -8.72 3.74 -6.78
N LEU A 17 -9.83 3.38 -6.12
CA LEU A 17 -10.01 2.04 -5.56
C LEU A 17 -9.97 0.96 -6.64
N LEU A 18 -10.62 1.19 -7.79
CA LEU A 18 -10.58 0.27 -8.93
C LEU A 18 -9.17 0.11 -9.49
N ILE A 19 -8.41 1.20 -9.64
CA ILE A 19 -7.03 1.15 -10.13
C ILE A 19 -6.13 0.35 -9.17
N VAL A 20 -6.24 0.59 -7.86
CA VAL A 20 -5.41 -0.11 -6.87
C VAL A 20 -5.82 -1.59 -6.76
N THR A 21 -7.11 -1.89 -6.79
CA THR A 21 -7.63 -3.27 -6.77
C THR A 21 -7.24 -4.02 -8.05
N GLY A 22 -7.34 -3.38 -9.21
CA GLY A 22 -6.90 -3.94 -10.49
C GLY A 22 -5.39 -4.14 -10.53
N GLY A 23 -4.61 -3.19 -10.04
CA GLY A 23 -3.15 -3.30 -9.95
C GLY A 23 -2.69 -4.44 -9.04
N THR A 24 -3.34 -4.63 -7.90
CA THR A 24 -3.06 -5.77 -7.00
C THR A 24 -3.46 -7.10 -7.64
N ALA A 25 -4.61 -7.18 -8.32
CA ALA A 25 -5.01 -8.37 -9.08
C ALA A 25 -3.99 -8.70 -10.18
N MET A 26 -3.49 -7.69 -10.89
CA MET A 26 -2.47 -7.85 -11.92
C MET A 26 -1.15 -8.38 -11.34
N ILE A 27 -0.71 -7.89 -10.17
CA ILE A 27 0.49 -8.40 -9.50
C ILE A 27 0.33 -9.89 -9.16
N VAL A 28 -0.82 -10.28 -8.60
CA VAL A 28 -1.10 -11.68 -8.25
C VAL A 28 -1.17 -12.57 -9.49
N GLN A 29 -1.78 -12.08 -10.57
CA GLN A 29 -1.82 -12.80 -11.85
C GLN A 29 -0.41 -12.99 -12.45
N LEU A 30 0.42 -11.95 -12.42
CA LEU A 30 1.81 -12.04 -12.86
C LEU A 30 2.63 -13.00 -11.99
N ALA A 31 2.40 -13.01 -10.67
CA ALA A 31 3.04 -13.95 -9.76
C ALA A 31 2.61 -15.40 -10.06
N SER A 32 1.34 -15.63 -10.40
CA SER A 32 0.84 -16.94 -10.86
C SER A 32 1.51 -17.40 -12.15
N LEU A 33 1.67 -16.51 -13.12
CA LEU A 33 2.38 -16.84 -14.37
C LEU A 33 3.88 -17.10 -14.14
N ALA A 34 4.52 -16.37 -13.23
CA ALA A 34 5.96 -16.50 -12.96
C ALA A 34 6.31 -17.72 -12.10
N LEU A 35 5.45 -18.10 -11.15
CA LEU A 35 5.71 -19.16 -10.18
C LEU A 35 4.93 -20.45 -10.47
N GLY A 36 4.01 -20.45 -11.43
CA GLY A 36 3.28 -21.63 -11.88
C GLY A 36 2.54 -22.34 -10.75
N SER A 37 3.10 -23.44 -10.24
CA SER A 37 2.50 -24.30 -9.22
C SER A 37 2.32 -23.64 -7.86
N GLU A 38 3.04 -22.55 -7.56
CA GLU A 38 3.02 -21.93 -6.24
C GLU A 38 1.82 -21.01 -6.00
N VAL A 39 1.19 -20.53 -7.08
CA VAL A 39 0.03 -19.63 -7.02
C VAL A 39 -0.99 -20.06 -8.06
N LEU A 40 -2.05 -20.73 -7.61
CA LEU A 40 -3.11 -21.26 -8.46
C LEU A 40 -4.39 -20.44 -8.29
N ILE A 41 -4.83 -19.81 -9.38
CA ILE A 41 -6.04 -19.00 -9.41
C ILE A 41 -7.11 -19.79 -10.17
N SER A 42 -8.13 -20.27 -9.45
CA SER A 42 -9.26 -21.01 -10.05
C SER A 42 -10.49 -20.13 -10.27
N SER A 43 -10.58 -18.98 -9.59
CA SER A 43 -11.74 -18.07 -9.67
C SER A 43 -11.33 -16.60 -9.75
N TRP A 44 -11.77 -15.92 -10.81
CA TRP A 44 -11.63 -14.47 -10.97
C TRP A 44 -12.35 -13.68 -9.87
N THR A 45 -13.47 -14.19 -9.36
CA THR A 45 -14.18 -13.57 -8.24
C THR A 45 -13.33 -13.64 -6.97
N SER A 46 -12.68 -14.77 -6.71
CA SER A 46 -11.77 -14.89 -5.57
C SER A 46 -10.56 -13.97 -5.70
N LEU A 47 -10.03 -13.78 -6.91
CA LEU A 47 -8.99 -12.78 -7.20
C LEU A 47 -9.45 -11.35 -6.90
N ALA A 48 -10.65 -10.99 -7.34
CA ALA A 48 -11.22 -9.67 -7.04
C ALA A 48 -11.39 -9.46 -5.53
N VAL A 49 -11.90 -10.46 -4.80
CA VAL A 49 -12.09 -10.40 -3.34
C VAL A 49 -10.75 -10.32 -2.61
N PHE A 50 -9.76 -11.13 -3.00
CA PHE A 50 -8.42 -11.09 -2.43
C PHE A 50 -7.77 -9.70 -2.64
N SER A 51 -7.83 -9.18 -3.86
CA SER A 51 -7.31 -7.84 -4.16
C SER A 51 -8.03 -6.75 -3.38
N ALA A 52 -9.36 -6.83 -3.24
CA ALA A 52 -10.12 -5.90 -2.41
C ALA A 52 -9.70 -6.00 -0.93
N ALA A 53 -9.45 -7.21 -0.42
CA ALA A 53 -8.96 -7.43 0.94
C ALA A 53 -7.57 -6.83 1.16
N VAL A 54 -6.68 -6.88 0.15
CA VAL A 54 -5.38 -6.19 0.17
C VAL A 54 -5.58 -4.67 0.27
N VAL A 55 -6.52 -4.10 -0.50
CA VAL A 55 -6.82 -2.67 -0.42
C VAL A 55 -7.44 -2.27 0.92
N LEU A 56 -8.28 -3.13 1.50
CA LEU A 56 -8.88 -2.90 2.81
C LEU A 56 -7.81 -2.74 3.91
N TRP A 57 -6.65 -3.39 3.74
CA TRP A 57 -5.50 -3.26 4.63
C TRP A 57 -4.95 -1.83 4.74
N VAL A 58 -5.28 -0.94 3.80
CA VAL A 58 -4.91 0.48 3.89
C VAL A 58 -5.43 1.09 5.19
N ILE A 59 -6.60 0.69 5.70
CA ILE A 59 -7.20 1.26 6.92
C ILE A 59 -6.30 0.99 8.15
N PRO A 60 -5.95 -0.27 8.51
CA PRO A 60 -4.99 -0.55 9.57
C PRO A 60 -3.66 0.18 9.42
N VAL A 61 -3.14 0.29 8.19
CA VAL A 61 -1.87 0.99 7.93
C VAL A 61 -1.96 2.46 8.32
N GLN A 62 -3.07 3.15 7.97
CA GLN A 62 -3.28 4.55 8.36
C GLN A 62 -3.32 4.73 9.88
N ILE A 63 -3.98 3.82 10.61
CA ILE A 63 -4.06 3.86 12.08
C ILE A 63 -2.66 3.71 12.69
N ILE A 64 -1.85 2.77 12.18
CA ILE A 64 -0.48 2.56 12.69
C ILE A 64 0.43 3.74 12.32
N ASP A 65 0.25 4.34 11.14
CA ASP A 65 1.01 5.55 10.77
C ASP A 65 0.68 6.74 11.67
N TRP A 66 -0.51 6.81 12.26
CA TRP A 66 -0.82 7.82 13.28
C TRP A 66 0.00 7.64 14.56
N LEU A 67 0.39 6.41 14.90
CA LEU A 67 1.32 6.17 16.02
C LEU A 67 2.71 6.76 15.73
N LYS A 68 3.10 6.95 14.46
CA LYS A 68 4.36 7.60 14.07
C LYS A 68 4.37 9.11 14.38
N LEU A 69 3.22 9.75 14.54
CA LEU A 69 3.10 11.16 14.91
C LEU A 69 3.40 11.45 16.39
N ILE A 70 3.48 10.42 17.23
CA ILE A 70 3.87 10.56 18.64
C ILE A 70 5.31 11.09 18.69
N ARG A 71 5.51 12.26 19.34
CA ARG A 71 6.81 12.94 19.39
C ARG A 71 7.86 12.08 20.08
N VAL A 72 8.72 11.44 19.29
CA VAL A 72 9.89 10.71 19.79
C VAL A 72 11.02 11.69 20.12
N GLN A 73 11.30 11.88 21.41
CA GLN A 73 12.25 12.89 21.90
C GLN A 73 13.73 12.48 21.80
N ARG A 74 14.08 11.18 21.70
CA ARG A 74 15.48 10.70 21.67
C ARG A 74 15.99 10.45 20.24
N ARG A 75 17.20 10.92 19.90
CA ARG A 75 17.81 10.85 18.55
C ARG A 75 17.89 9.42 17.98
N ILE A 76 18.31 8.44 18.78
CA ILE A 76 18.39 7.03 18.36
C ILE A 76 16.99 6.46 18.05
N ARG A 77 16.01 6.73 18.92
CA ARG A 77 14.64 6.28 18.71
C ARG A 77 14.01 6.92 17.47
N ARG A 78 14.36 8.15 17.10
CA ARG A 78 13.86 8.79 15.88
C ARG A 78 14.25 8.05 14.60
N ILE A 79 15.42 7.41 14.58
CA ILE A 79 15.91 6.67 13.41
C ILE A 79 15.34 5.25 13.40
N MET A 80 15.37 4.54 14.54
CA MET A 80 14.93 3.14 14.61
C MET A 80 13.41 2.96 14.55
N PHE A 81 12.66 3.87 15.17
CA PHE A 81 11.20 3.77 15.29
C PHE A 81 10.46 3.62 13.95
N PRO A 82 10.73 4.42 12.89
CA PRO A 82 10.04 4.23 11.60
C PRO A 82 10.30 2.86 10.97
N TYR A 83 11.51 2.30 11.11
CA TYR A 83 11.82 0.96 10.60
C TYR A 83 11.14 -0.14 11.41
N ALA A 84 11.14 -0.03 12.75
CA ALA A 84 10.47 -0.98 13.63
C ALA A 84 8.95 -1.02 13.36
N VAL A 85 8.31 0.14 13.24
CA VAL A 85 6.88 0.21 12.91
C VAL A 85 6.61 -0.38 11.52
N SER A 86 7.48 -0.14 10.54
CA SER A 86 7.33 -0.72 9.19
C SER A 86 7.48 -2.24 9.20
N ALA A 87 8.38 -2.80 10.02
CA ALA A 87 8.54 -4.24 10.18
C ALA A 87 7.30 -4.87 10.84
N VAL A 88 6.77 -4.22 11.88
CA VAL A 88 5.53 -4.64 12.54
C VAL A 88 4.34 -4.57 11.58
N GLN A 89 4.20 -3.49 10.80
CA GLN A 89 3.18 -3.36 9.76
C GLN A 89 3.28 -4.48 8.73
N LEU A 90 4.49 -4.83 8.28
CA LEU A 90 4.70 -5.91 7.32
C LEU A 90 4.38 -7.28 7.92
N GLY A 91 4.73 -7.52 9.18
CA GLY A 91 4.40 -8.76 9.90
C GLY A 91 2.89 -8.95 10.06
N PHE A 92 2.17 -7.92 10.52
CA PHE A 92 0.71 -7.94 10.60
C PHE A 92 0.06 -8.10 9.22
N PHE A 93 0.61 -7.45 8.19
CA PHE A 93 0.12 -7.60 6.82
C PHE A 93 0.27 -9.03 6.31
N ALA A 94 1.43 -9.65 6.55
CA ALA A 94 1.68 -11.04 6.19
C ALA A 94 0.72 -12.00 6.90
N GLY A 95 0.52 -11.83 8.22
CA GLY A 95 -0.43 -12.63 8.98
C GLY A 95 -1.88 -12.45 8.52
N TYR A 96 -2.27 -11.21 8.22
CA TYR A 96 -3.58 -10.91 7.64
C TYR A 96 -3.77 -11.61 6.29
N LEU A 97 -2.81 -11.49 5.36
CA LEU A 97 -2.91 -12.14 4.06
C LEU A 97 -2.92 -13.66 4.14
N ALA A 98 -2.19 -14.26 5.08
CA ALA A 98 -2.27 -15.70 5.34
C ALA A 98 -3.66 -16.14 5.82
N THR A 99 -4.32 -15.31 6.63
CA THR A 99 -5.68 -15.56 7.11
C THR A 99 -6.70 -15.40 5.97
N VAL A 100 -6.57 -14.35 5.16
CA VAL A 100 -7.42 -14.12 3.99
C VAL A 100 -7.24 -15.24 2.96
N SER A 101 -6.00 -15.65 2.68
CA SER A 101 -5.72 -16.69 1.69
C SER A 101 -6.28 -18.05 2.11
N SER A 102 -6.21 -18.39 3.40
CA SER A 102 -6.78 -19.65 3.91
C SER A 102 -8.32 -19.64 3.98
N SER A 103 -8.93 -18.46 3.97
CA SER A 103 -10.39 -18.31 3.99
C SER A 103 -11.03 -18.35 2.60
N LEU A 104 -10.24 -18.20 1.53
CA LEU A 104 -10.73 -18.16 0.15
C LEU A 104 -10.52 -19.51 -0.54
N THR A 105 -11.59 -20.05 -1.12
CA THR A 105 -11.56 -21.37 -1.79
C THR A 105 -11.17 -21.32 -3.26
N GLY A 106 -11.13 -20.14 -3.89
CA GLY A 106 -10.84 -19.97 -5.32
C GLY A 106 -9.42 -19.49 -5.66
N ILE A 107 -8.54 -19.36 -4.66
CA ILE A 107 -7.11 -19.13 -4.86
C ILE A 107 -6.33 -19.97 -3.87
N THR A 108 -5.35 -20.71 -4.37
CA THR A 108 -4.43 -21.48 -3.55
C THR A 108 -3.05 -20.87 -3.64
N PHE A 109 -2.48 -20.51 -2.49
CA PHE A 109 -1.11 -20.05 -2.37
C PHE A 109 -0.30 -21.09 -1.59
N SER A 110 0.86 -21.48 -2.11
CA SER A 110 1.88 -22.08 -1.26
C SER A 110 2.48 -21.03 -0.33
N THR A 111 3.21 -21.46 0.70
CA THR A 111 3.95 -20.54 1.58
C THR A 111 4.93 -19.66 0.78
N LEU A 112 5.59 -20.22 -0.23
CA LEU A 112 6.52 -19.50 -1.10
C LEU A 112 5.76 -18.52 -2.00
N GLY A 113 4.68 -18.96 -2.63
CA GLY A 113 3.84 -18.12 -3.49
C GLY A 113 3.26 -16.92 -2.73
N LEU A 114 2.75 -17.14 -1.52
CA LEU A 114 2.24 -16.07 -0.66
C LEU A 114 3.35 -15.09 -0.27
N ALA A 115 4.54 -15.59 0.11
CA ALA A 115 5.67 -14.75 0.48
C ALA A 115 6.14 -13.86 -0.69
N VAL A 116 6.19 -14.41 -1.91
CA VAL A 116 6.53 -13.62 -3.12
C VAL A 116 5.48 -12.56 -3.38
N VAL A 117 4.19 -12.90 -3.29
CA VAL A 117 3.09 -11.94 -3.49
C VAL A 117 3.14 -10.81 -2.45
N ILE A 118 3.33 -11.14 -1.17
CA ILE A 118 3.50 -10.14 -0.09
C ILE A 118 4.66 -9.20 -0.41
N THR A 119 5.80 -9.77 -0.83
CA THR A 119 7.01 -9.00 -1.15
C THR A 119 6.81 -8.12 -2.38
N ALA A 120 6.16 -8.63 -3.43
CA ALA A 120 5.83 -7.89 -4.64
C ALA A 120 4.89 -6.72 -4.36
N ILE A 121 3.85 -6.93 -3.55
CA ILE A 121 2.92 -5.87 -3.13
C ILE A 121 3.65 -4.81 -2.29
N ALA A 122 4.45 -5.23 -1.30
CA ALA A 122 5.19 -4.31 -0.44
C ALA A 122 6.23 -3.48 -1.22
N ALA A 123 6.95 -4.11 -2.15
CA ALA A 123 7.90 -3.43 -3.03
C ALA A 123 7.17 -2.47 -3.99
N GLY A 124 6.09 -2.93 -4.62
CA GLY A 124 5.25 -2.12 -5.51
C GLY A 124 4.70 -0.88 -4.83
N ALA A 125 4.20 -1.02 -3.60
CA ALA A 125 3.72 0.11 -2.80
C ALA A 125 4.82 1.15 -2.53
N ARG A 126 6.04 0.70 -2.19
CA ARG A 126 7.18 1.60 -1.99
C ARG A 126 7.61 2.31 -3.26
N LEU A 127 7.61 1.61 -4.39
CA LEU A 127 7.94 2.19 -5.70
C LEU A 127 6.91 3.24 -6.12
N LEU A 128 5.62 2.94 -5.95
CA LEU A 128 4.54 3.90 -6.20
C LEU A 128 4.68 5.13 -5.31
N TYR A 129 4.94 4.95 -4.02
CA TYR A 129 5.18 6.05 -3.10
C TYR A 129 6.39 6.91 -3.52
N ALA A 130 7.52 6.28 -3.86
CA ALA A 130 8.71 6.98 -4.33
C ALA A 130 8.44 7.75 -5.64
N GLY A 131 7.66 7.18 -6.57
CA GLY A 131 7.22 7.84 -7.79
C GLY A 131 6.37 9.07 -7.52
N ILE A 132 5.38 8.96 -6.63
CA ILE A 132 4.54 10.09 -6.20
C ILE A 132 5.40 11.17 -5.55
N VAL A 133 6.31 10.81 -4.65
CA VAL A 133 7.21 11.79 -4.00
C VAL A 133 8.08 12.51 -5.04
N LYS A 134 8.62 11.79 -6.03
CA LYS A 134 9.40 12.37 -7.13
C LYS A 134 8.57 13.36 -7.96
N GLN A 135 7.30 13.04 -8.23
CA GLN A 135 6.37 13.94 -8.91
C GLN A 135 5.94 15.12 -8.03
N VAL A 136 5.78 14.98 -6.72
CA VAL A 136 5.39 16.12 -5.88
C VAL A 136 6.59 17.03 -5.56
N ARG A 137 7.82 16.52 -5.65
CA ARG A 137 9.04 17.28 -5.32
C ARG A 137 9.22 18.56 -6.14
N HIS A 138 8.80 18.59 -7.41
CA HIS A 138 8.89 19.79 -8.24
C HIS A 138 7.83 20.85 -7.91
N LEU A 139 6.74 20.47 -7.22
CA LEU A 139 5.70 21.40 -6.77
C LEU A 139 6.06 22.09 -5.45
N LYS A 140 7.02 21.53 -4.68
CA LYS A 140 7.58 22.16 -3.49
C LYS A 140 8.74 23.09 -3.88
N GLN A 141 8.44 24.28 -4.38
CA GLN A 141 9.43 25.36 -4.38
C GLN A 141 9.75 25.75 -2.92
N PRO A 142 11.02 25.97 -2.54
CA PRO A 142 11.35 26.52 -1.24
C PRO A 142 10.86 27.99 -1.18
N ARG A 143 9.70 28.21 -0.56
CA ARG A 143 9.23 29.55 -0.17
C ARG A 143 10.04 30.09 1.02
N VAL A 144 11.35 30.25 0.86
CA VAL A 144 12.11 31.18 1.71
C VAL A 144 13.20 31.77 0.83
N ARG A 145 12.86 32.79 0.03
CA ARG A 145 13.83 33.79 -0.38
C ARG A 145 14.13 34.58 0.89
N ILE A 146 15.27 34.31 1.51
CA ILE A 146 15.82 35.22 2.51
C ILE A 146 16.22 36.46 1.70
N THR A 147 15.38 37.49 1.72
CA THR A 147 15.80 38.83 1.29
C THR A 147 16.84 39.27 2.30
N ALA A 148 18.11 39.12 1.95
CA ALA A 148 19.17 39.81 2.65
C ALA A 148 19.01 41.30 2.33
N GLU A 149 18.24 42.02 3.15
CA GLU A 149 18.42 43.46 3.29
C GLU A 149 19.81 43.67 3.91
N GLN A 150 20.79 43.98 3.06
CA GLN A 150 22.03 44.57 3.51
C GLN A 150 21.76 46.06 3.73
N SER A 151 21.67 46.40 5.01
CA SER A 151 21.82 47.74 5.59
C SER A 151 23.17 48.37 5.26
#